data_AF-A0A7C3A1K2-F1
#
_entry.id   AF-A0A7C3A1K2-F1
#
_cell.length_a   1.000
_cell.length_b   1.000
_cell.length_c   1.000
_cell.angle_alpha   90.00
_cell.angle_beta   90.00
_cell.angle_gamma   90.00
#
_symmetry.space_group_name_H-M   'P 1'
#
loop_
_entity.id
_entity.type
_entity.pdbx_description
1 polymer ?
#
loop_
_entity_poly.entity_id
_entity_poly.type
_entity_poly.pdbx_seq_one_letter_code
_entity_poly.pdbx_strand_id
1 'polypeptide(L)'
;MAYGTGIAKGMALTLRQMFRRPATIQFPEETRPIPVYARTNLLWFEERCTGCSTCAQACPDGCILVATSQDAEGRRNIDRYEIDFRICMYCGLCTEACPYEAIQPGGPLDDAVYQFDEMYRDKEKLTEIAREFLRRNNNTYPNGKKAPDPDADFHRL
;
A
#
# COMPACT_ATOMS: atom_id res chain seq x y z
N MET A 1 -0.23 -40.89 45.80
CA MET A 1 -0.29 -40.51 44.38
C MET A 1 -1.63 -39.85 44.12
N ALA A 2 -1.68 -38.52 44.01
CA ALA A 2 -2.94 -37.82 43.75
C ALA A 2 -3.19 -37.78 42.23
N TYR A 3 -3.76 -38.87 41.71
CA TYR A 3 -4.25 -38.93 40.34
C TYR A 3 -5.31 -37.82 40.13
N GLY A 4 -5.17 -37.00 39.09
CA GLY A 4 -6.18 -35.98 38.71
C GLY A 4 -5.86 -34.52 39.06
N THR A 5 -4.78 -34.23 39.81
CA THR A 5 -4.36 -32.84 40.10
C THR A 5 -4.03 -32.05 38.82
N GLY A 6 -3.49 -32.71 37.80
CA GLY A 6 -3.24 -32.12 36.48
C GLY A 6 -4.53 -31.73 35.74
N ILE A 7 -5.56 -32.58 35.80
CA ILE A 7 -6.86 -32.32 35.16
C ILE A 7 -7.55 -31.15 35.86
N ALA A 8 -7.57 -31.14 37.19
CA ALA A 8 -8.15 -30.04 37.96
C ALA A 8 -7.45 -28.70 37.66
N LYS A 9 -6.12 -28.69 37.56
CA LYS A 9 -5.35 -27.49 37.19
C LYS A 9 -5.66 -27.03 35.76
N GLY A 10 -5.84 -27.95 34.82
CA GLY A 10 -6.25 -27.64 33.44
C GLY A 10 -7.65 -27.04 33.36
N MET A 11 -8.63 -27.64 34.04
CA MET A 11 -10.00 -27.11 34.11
C MET A 11 -10.04 -25.72 34.77
N ALA A 12 -9.26 -25.51 35.84
CA ALA A 12 -9.14 -24.20 36.48
C ALA A 12 -8.54 -23.14 35.53
N LEU A 13 -7.57 -23.51 34.69
CA LEU A 13 -7.01 -22.62 33.67
C LEU A 13 -8.06 -22.27 32.60
N THR A 14 -8.80 -23.26 32.09
CA THR A 14 -9.87 -23.05 31.10
C THR A 14 -10.98 -22.17 31.66
N LEU A 15 -11.43 -22.42 32.89
CA LEU A 15 -12.42 -21.58 33.56
C LEU A 15 -11.92 -20.15 33.72
N ARG A 16 -10.65 -19.95 34.09
CA ARG A 16 -10.03 -18.62 34.14
C ARG A 16 -9.99 -17.94 32.78
N GLN A 17 -9.75 -18.68 31.70
CA GLN A 17 -9.72 -18.15 30.34
C GLN A 17 -11.12 -17.78 29.84
N MET A 18 -12.16 -18.55 30.20
CA MET A 18 -13.55 -18.30 29.81
C MET A 18 -14.06 -16.92 30.25
N PHE A 19 -13.60 -16.43 31.41
CA PHE A 19 -13.99 -15.11 31.92
C PHE A 19 -13.08 -13.95 31.47
N ARG A 20 -12.05 -14.20 30.65
CA ARG A 20 -11.24 -13.12 30.06
C ARG A 20 -11.96 -12.49 28.88
N ARG A 21 -11.71 -11.20 28.63
CA ARG A 21 -12.18 -10.54 27.41
C ARG A 21 -11.59 -11.22 26.17
N PRO A 22 -12.39 -11.45 25.11
CA PRO A 22 -11.88 -12.05 23.88
C PRO A 22 -10.88 -11.12 23.19
N ALA A 23 -9.88 -11.70 22.54
CA ALA A 23 -8.88 -10.95 21.76
C ALA A 23 -9.35 -10.60 20.32
N THR A 24 -10.58 -10.95 19.98
CA THR A 24 -11.20 -10.72 18.67
C THR A 24 -11.66 -9.28 18.52
N ILE A 25 -11.63 -8.79 17.28
CA ILE A 25 -12.26 -7.54 16.86
C ILE A 25 -13.41 -7.86 15.91
N GLN A 26 -14.40 -6.98 15.79
CA GLN A 26 -15.51 -7.15 14.85
C GLN A 26 -15.14 -6.48 13.52
N PHE A 27 -14.56 -7.23 12.60
CA PHE A 27 -14.32 -6.76 11.24
C PHE A 27 -15.61 -6.95 10.41
N PRO A 28 -16.05 -5.97 9.59
CA PRO A 28 -15.32 -4.78 9.13
C PRO A 28 -15.52 -3.50 9.96
N GLU A 29 -16.39 -3.48 10.96
CA GLU A 29 -16.74 -2.26 11.70
C GLU A 29 -15.58 -1.69 12.52
N GLU A 30 -14.73 -2.57 13.05
CA GLU A 30 -13.52 -2.24 13.79
C GLU A 30 -12.28 -2.83 13.11
N THR A 31 -11.33 -1.96 12.76
CA THR A 31 -10.04 -2.34 12.18
C THR A 31 -8.90 -2.11 13.15
N ARG A 32 -7.85 -2.95 13.11
CA ARG A 32 -6.63 -2.72 13.89
C ARG A 32 -5.88 -1.51 13.34
N PRO A 33 -5.21 -0.71 14.20
CA PRO A 33 -4.33 0.35 13.73
C PRO A 33 -3.18 -0.27 12.93
N ILE A 34 -3.09 0.09 11.65
CA ILE A 34 -2.00 -0.34 10.77
C ILE A 34 -0.83 0.63 10.97
N PRO A 35 0.39 0.15 11.26
CA PRO A 35 1.56 1.01 11.31
C PRO A 35 1.80 1.74 9.98
N VAL A 36 2.34 2.96 10.03
CA VAL A 36 2.57 3.80 8.83
C VAL A 36 3.44 3.11 7.78
N TYR A 37 4.45 2.33 8.22
CA TYR A 37 5.37 1.60 7.34
C TYR A 37 4.97 0.13 7.14
N ALA A 38 3.72 -0.23 7.44
CA ALA A 38 3.23 -1.55 7.11
C ALA A 38 3.22 -1.73 5.60
N ARG A 39 3.61 -2.92 5.15
CA ARG A 39 3.58 -3.29 3.74
C ARG A 39 2.15 -3.61 3.33
N THR A 40 1.38 -2.56 3.06
CA THR A 40 0.05 -2.66 2.45
C THR A 40 0.17 -2.42 0.95
N ASN A 41 -0.96 -2.25 0.26
CA ASN A 41 -0.93 -1.90 -1.14
C ASN A 41 -0.16 -0.58 -1.39
N LEU A 42 0.39 -0.46 -2.59
CA LEU A 42 1.23 0.64 -3.04
C LEU A 42 0.35 1.78 -3.57
N LEU A 43 0.73 3.00 -3.21
CA LEU A 43 0.20 4.23 -3.74
C LEU A 43 1.25 4.85 -4.67
N TRP A 44 0.82 5.31 -5.84
CA TRP A 44 1.69 6.00 -6.78
C TRP A 44 1.18 7.41 -7.05
N PHE A 45 2.05 8.38 -6.84
CA PHE A 45 1.79 9.81 -6.95
C PHE A 45 2.46 10.33 -8.22
N GLU A 46 1.66 10.54 -9.26
CA GLU A 46 2.11 10.98 -10.58
C GLU A 46 2.92 12.28 -10.51
N GLU A 47 2.48 13.23 -9.67
CA GLU A 47 3.09 14.55 -9.51
C GLU A 47 4.52 14.52 -8.96
N ARG A 48 4.93 13.41 -8.34
CA ARG A 48 6.29 13.20 -7.83
C ARG A 48 7.14 12.33 -8.74
N CYS A 49 6.52 11.66 -9.71
CA CYS A 49 7.21 10.69 -10.53
C CYS A 49 7.92 11.40 -11.70
N THR A 50 9.21 11.12 -11.86
CA THR A 50 10.02 11.64 -12.97
C THR A 50 10.22 10.62 -14.10
N GLY A 51 9.65 9.41 -13.97
CA GLY A 51 9.84 8.33 -14.93
C GLY A 51 11.24 7.72 -14.94
N CYS A 52 12.05 7.90 -13.88
CA CYS A 52 13.42 7.38 -13.79
C CYS A 52 13.54 5.84 -13.83
N SER A 53 12.43 5.12 -13.68
CA SER A 53 12.36 3.64 -13.72
C SER A 53 13.15 2.90 -12.64
N THR A 54 13.70 3.58 -11.62
CA THR A 54 14.43 2.95 -10.51
C THR A 54 13.56 1.96 -9.74
N CYS A 55 12.28 2.26 -9.55
CA CYS A 55 11.33 1.36 -8.87
C CYS A 55 11.13 0.04 -9.63
N ALA A 56 11.05 0.09 -10.97
CA ALA A 56 10.94 -1.09 -11.81
C ALA A 56 12.22 -1.94 -11.77
N GLN A 57 13.39 -1.30 -11.79
CA GLN A 57 14.68 -2.00 -11.67
C GLN A 57 14.90 -2.64 -10.30
N ALA A 58 14.36 -2.02 -9.23
CA ALA A 58 14.45 -2.55 -7.88
C ALA A 58 13.43 -3.68 -7.59
N CYS A 59 12.42 -3.86 -8.45
CA CYS A 59 11.41 -4.88 -8.27
C CYS A 59 11.97 -6.30 -8.55
N PRO A 60 11.99 -7.21 -7.56
CA PRO A 60 12.50 -8.57 -7.77
C PRO A 60 11.59 -9.41 -8.67
N ASP A 61 10.27 -9.10 -8.68
CA ASP A 61 9.27 -9.84 -9.45
C ASP A 61 9.10 -9.29 -10.87
N GLY A 62 9.66 -8.10 -11.17
CA GLY A 62 9.47 -7.42 -12.46
C GLY A 62 8.03 -6.95 -12.72
N CYS A 63 7.25 -6.68 -11.67
CA CYS A 63 5.83 -6.38 -11.77
C CYS A 63 5.47 -4.93 -12.14
N ILE A 64 6.47 -4.06 -12.28
CA ILE A 64 6.28 -2.63 -12.57
C ILE A 64 6.78 -2.33 -13.97
N LEU A 65 5.90 -1.80 -14.85
CA LEU A 65 6.28 -1.29 -16.16
C LEU A 65 6.30 0.23 -16.14
N VAL A 66 7.40 0.81 -16.62
CA VAL A 66 7.53 2.26 -16.79
C VAL A 66 7.95 2.54 -18.23
N ALA A 67 7.12 3.29 -18.97
CA ALA A 67 7.44 3.78 -20.30
C ALA A 67 7.41 5.32 -20.29
N THR A 68 8.42 5.92 -20.91
CA THR A 68 8.56 7.38 -20.98
C THR A 68 8.90 7.83 -22.38
N SER A 69 8.39 9.00 -22.75
CA SER A 69 8.69 9.72 -23.98
C SER A 69 9.32 11.06 -23.65
N GLN A 70 9.97 11.69 -24.63
CA GLN A 70 10.47 13.05 -24.51
C GLN A 70 9.67 13.95 -25.47
N ASP A 71 9.24 15.11 -24.99
CA ASP A 71 8.64 16.13 -25.85
C ASP A 71 9.70 16.91 -26.65
N ALA A 72 9.24 17.79 -27.54
CA ALA A 72 10.11 18.60 -28.40
C ALA A 72 10.99 19.57 -27.59
N GLU A 73 10.56 19.92 -26.38
CA GLU A 73 11.24 20.77 -25.41
C GLU A 73 12.19 19.98 -24.48
N GLY A 74 12.30 18.66 -24.64
CA GLY A 74 13.18 17.77 -23.86
C GLY A 74 12.64 17.35 -22.49
N ARG A 75 11.40 17.69 -22.15
CA ARG A 75 10.73 17.23 -20.92
C ARG A 75 10.31 15.78 -21.09
N ARG A 76 10.46 15.00 -20.00
CA ARG A 76 10.06 13.60 -19.96
C ARG A 76 8.60 13.48 -19.55
N ASN A 77 7.83 12.75 -20.35
CA ASN A 77 6.47 12.37 -20.05
C ASN A 77 6.41 10.89 -19.66
N ILE A 78 5.56 10.56 -18.70
CA ILE A 78 5.30 9.18 -18.30
C ILE A 78 4.12 8.68 -19.12
N ASP A 79 4.41 7.89 -20.14
CA ASP A 79 3.40 7.33 -21.05
C ASP A 79 2.67 6.17 -20.38
N ARG A 80 3.41 5.32 -19.66
CA ARG A 80 2.85 4.17 -18.93
C ARG A 80 3.52 4.03 -17.58
N TYR A 81 2.69 3.81 -16.57
CA TYR A 81 3.12 3.37 -15.25
C TYR A 81 2.13 2.34 -14.77
N GLU A 82 2.52 1.06 -14.83
CA GLU A 82 1.61 -0.06 -14.63
C GLU A 82 2.19 -0.96 -13.54
N ILE A 83 1.36 -1.45 -12.63
CA ILE A 83 1.75 -2.40 -11.59
C ILE A 83 0.85 -3.62 -11.67
N ASP A 84 1.48 -4.78 -11.82
CA ASP A 84 0.81 -6.07 -11.75
C ASP A 84 0.80 -6.62 -10.32
N PHE A 85 -0.30 -6.41 -9.60
CA PHE A 85 -0.45 -6.93 -8.24
C PHE A 85 -0.67 -8.45 -8.20
N ARG A 86 -0.87 -9.12 -9.34
CA ARG A 86 -1.03 -10.58 -9.40
C ARG A 86 0.27 -11.31 -9.06
N ILE A 87 1.41 -10.66 -9.31
CA ILE A 87 2.75 -11.21 -9.07
C ILE A 87 3.56 -10.42 -8.03
N CYS A 88 3.09 -9.24 -7.62
CA CYS A 88 3.75 -8.44 -6.60
C CYS A 88 3.78 -9.18 -5.25
N MET A 89 4.98 -9.35 -4.67
CA MET A 89 5.10 -9.95 -3.33
C MET A 89 5.04 -8.93 -2.16
N TYR A 90 4.70 -7.67 -2.44
CA TYR A 90 4.61 -6.56 -1.46
C TYR A 90 5.89 -6.38 -0.61
N CYS A 91 7.07 -6.56 -1.21
CA CYS A 91 8.35 -6.48 -0.49
C CYS A 91 8.73 -5.06 -0.04
N GLY A 92 8.20 -4.02 -0.69
CA GLY A 92 8.52 -2.61 -0.40
C GLY A 92 9.86 -2.12 -0.97
N LEU A 93 10.58 -2.90 -1.77
CA LEU A 93 11.85 -2.45 -2.35
C LEU A 93 11.68 -1.25 -3.30
N CYS A 94 10.57 -1.20 -4.03
CA CYS A 94 10.25 -0.08 -4.92
C CYS A 94 10.02 1.24 -4.17
N THR A 95 9.53 1.19 -2.93
CA THR A 95 9.26 2.40 -2.12
C THR A 95 10.56 2.98 -1.59
N GLU A 96 11.46 2.12 -1.10
CA GLU A 96 12.79 2.55 -0.63
C GLU A 96 13.70 2.99 -1.77
N ALA A 97 13.57 2.36 -2.94
CA ALA A 97 14.38 2.70 -4.12
C ALA A 97 13.95 4.01 -4.81
N CYS A 98 12.76 4.55 -4.49
CA CYS A 98 12.25 5.74 -5.15
C CYS A 98 12.86 7.02 -4.55
N PRO A 99 13.75 7.74 -5.26
CA PRO A 99 14.41 8.92 -4.70
C PRO A 99 13.46 10.11 -4.49
N TYR A 100 12.33 10.13 -5.20
CA TYR A 100 11.32 11.18 -5.13
C TYR A 100 10.12 10.80 -4.25
N GLU A 101 10.13 9.61 -3.64
CA GLU A 101 9.02 9.08 -2.84
C GLU A 101 7.68 9.14 -3.61
N ALA A 102 7.73 8.87 -4.93
CA ALA A 102 6.56 8.86 -5.79
C ALA A 102 5.72 7.59 -5.59
N ILE A 103 6.34 6.48 -5.20
CA ILE A 103 5.64 5.25 -4.80
C ILE A 103 5.84 5.02 -3.31
N GLN A 104 4.74 4.81 -2.57
CA GLN A 104 4.75 4.70 -1.10
C GLN A 104 3.83 3.55 -0.63
N PRO A 105 4.11 2.96 0.55
CA PRO A 105 3.16 2.07 1.21
C PRO A 105 2.00 2.89 1.82
N GLY A 106 0.90 2.23 2.17
CA GLY A 106 -0.25 2.88 2.83
C GLY A 106 -1.54 2.86 2.02
N GLY A 107 -1.56 2.13 0.88
CA GLY A 107 -2.77 1.79 0.16
C GLY A 107 -3.68 0.85 0.98
N PRO A 108 -4.90 0.60 0.49
CA PRO A 108 -5.88 -0.26 1.16
C PRO A 108 -5.33 -1.67 1.40
N LEU A 109 -5.77 -2.30 2.49
CA LEU A 109 -5.45 -3.70 2.83
C LEU A 109 -6.58 -4.64 2.38
N ASP A 110 -7.77 -4.09 2.19
CA ASP A 110 -9.05 -4.74 1.93
C ASP A 110 -9.45 -4.66 0.45
N ASP A 111 -8.48 -4.71 -0.45
CA ASP A 111 -8.64 -4.48 -1.88
C ASP A 111 -8.81 -5.77 -2.71
N ALA A 112 -9.49 -6.76 -2.12
CA ALA A 112 -9.79 -8.01 -2.82
C ALA A 112 -10.74 -7.77 -4.00
N VAL A 113 -10.43 -8.37 -5.14
CA VAL A 113 -11.21 -8.27 -6.38
C VAL A 113 -11.82 -9.62 -6.77
N TYR A 114 -12.96 -9.59 -7.47
CA TYR A 114 -13.61 -10.81 -7.96
C TYR A 114 -13.01 -11.30 -9.27
N GLN A 115 -12.58 -10.36 -10.13
CA GLN A 115 -11.94 -10.67 -11.40
C GLN A 115 -10.43 -10.49 -11.27
N PHE A 116 -9.67 -11.50 -11.67
CA PHE A 116 -8.21 -11.50 -11.52
C PHE A 116 -7.52 -10.35 -12.28
N ASP A 117 -8.09 -9.94 -13.41
CA ASP A 117 -7.54 -8.85 -14.21
C ASP A 117 -7.67 -7.47 -13.54
N GLU A 118 -8.57 -7.30 -12.58
CA GLU A 118 -8.68 -6.05 -11.81
C GLU A 118 -7.50 -5.83 -10.84
N MET A 119 -6.70 -6.88 -10.59
CA MET A 119 -5.44 -6.75 -9.86
C MET A 119 -4.33 -6.10 -10.70
N TYR A 120 -4.47 -6.06 -12.02
CA TYR A 120 -3.58 -5.27 -12.86
C TYR A 120 -4.03 -3.80 -12.83
N ARG A 121 -3.13 -2.88 -12.47
CA ARG A 121 -3.47 -1.46 -12.38
C ARG A 121 -2.61 -0.64 -13.33
N ASP A 122 -3.29 0.08 -14.20
CA ASP A 122 -2.68 1.06 -15.09
C ASP A 122 -2.42 2.39 -14.37
N LYS A 123 -1.83 3.31 -15.13
CA LYS A 123 -1.43 4.64 -14.66
C LYS A 123 -2.63 5.38 -14.09
N GLU A 124 -3.74 5.36 -14.80
CA GLU A 124 -4.98 6.07 -14.48
C GLU A 124 -5.59 5.54 -13.19
N LYS A 125 -5.66 4.22 -13.03
CA LYS A 125 -6.20 3.57 -11.84
C LYS A 125 -5.35 3.84 -10.61
N LEU A 126 -4.02 3.80 -10.77
CA LEU A 126 -3.10 4.13 -9.68
C LEU A 126 -3.24 5.58 -9.23
N THR A 127 -3.35 6.53 -10.17
CA THR A 127 -3.60 7.94 -9.89
C THR A 127 -4.96 8.15 -9.20
N GLU A 128 -6.02 7.43 -9.61
CA GLU A 128 -7.33 7.50 -8.96
C GLU A 128 -7.25 7.11 -7.48
N ILE A 129 -6.61 5.98 -7.18
CA ILE A 129 -6.46 5.47 -5.81
C ILE A 129 -5.62 6.45 -4.96
N ALA A 130 -4.54 6.99 -5.53
CA ALA A 130 -3.71 7.98 -4.85
C ALA A 130 -4.47 9.27 -4.52
N ARG A 131 -5.30 9.77 -5.45
CA ARG A 131 -6.16 10.93 -5.22
C ARG A 131 -7.21 10.66 -4.14
N GLU A 132 -7.81 9.47 -4.13
CA GLU A 132 -8.75 9.09 -3.09
C GLU A 132 -8.10 9.06 -1.71
N PHE A 133 -6.90 8.49 -1.62
CA PHE A 133 -6.10 8.51 -0.41
C PHE A 133 -5.85 9.94 0.09
N LEU A 134 -5.40 10.84 -0.79
CA LEU A 134 -5.14 12.24 -0.44
C LEU A 134 -6.41 12.96 0.04
N ARG A 135 -7.56 12.74 -0.59
CA ARG A 135 -8.84 13.31 -0.15
C ARG A 135 -9.21 12.87 1.27
N ARG A 136 -9.01 11.59 1.59
CA ARG A 136 -9.31 11.04 2.92
C ARG A 136 -8.34 11.53 4.00
N ASN A 137 -7.11 11.85 3.61
CA ASN A 137 -6.01 12.17 4.53
C ASN A 137 -5.63 13.66 4.50
N ASN A 138 -6.57 14.56 4.24
CA ASN A 138 -6.37 16.02 4.24
C ASN A 138 -5.16 16.46 3.37
N ASN A 139 -5.05 15.88 2.17
CA ASN A 139 -3.97 16.14 1.21
C ASN A 139 -2.57 15.89 1.80
N THR A 140 -2.42 14.83 2.61
CA THR A 140 -1.15 14.45 3.23
C THR A 140 -0.72 13.08 2.73
N TYR A 141 0.52 12.97 2.28
CA TYR A 141 1.11 11.71 1.83
C TYR A 141 1.33 10.74 3.02
N PRO A 142 1.47 9.42 2.77
CA PRO A 142 1.80 8.45 3.82
C PRO A 142 3.03 8.83 4.67
N ASN A 143 4.03 9.48 4.06
CA ASN A 143 5.22 9.95 4.75
C ASN A 143 5.05 11.26 5.57
N GLY A 144 3.83 11.79 5.68
CA GLY A 144 3.50 12.98 6.48
C GLY A 144 3.76 14.32 5.80
N LYS A 145 4.34 14.36 4.59
CA LYS A 145 4.47 15.59 3.80
C LYS A 145 3.10 16.00 3.24
N LYS A 146 2.85 17.31 3.11
CA LYS A 146 1.63 17.80 2.44
C LYS A 146 1.77 17.70 0.92
N ALA A 147 0.72 17.28 0.26
CA ALA A 147 0.57 17.38 -1.17
C ALA A 147 0.31 18.85 -1.56
N PRO A 148 0.91 19.32 -2.66
CA PRO A 148 0.55 20.59 -3.27
C PRO A 148 -0.93 20.60 -3.71
N ASP A 149 -1.46 21.79 -3.97
CA ASP A 149 -2.86 21.97 -4.38
C ASP A 149 -3.17 21.10 -5.61
N PRO A 150 -4.27 20.30 -5.63
CA PRO A 150 -4.64 19.45 -6.75
C PRO A 150 -4.80 20.17 -8.10
N ASP A 151 -4.98 21.49 -8.12
CA ASP A 151 -5.08 22.31 -9.34
C ASP A 151 -3.73 22.91 -9.81
N ALA A 152 -2.62 22.63 -9.11
CA ALA A 152 -1.30 23.06 -9.55
C ALA A 152 -0.85 22.21 -10.76
N ASP A 153 -0.69 22.83 -11.93
CA ASP A 153 -0.15 22.18 -13.14
C ASP A 153 1.32 21.79 -12.93
N PHE A 154 1.56 20.52 -12.58
CA PHE A 154 2.88 19.96 -12.28
C PHE A 154 3.78 19.78 -13.51
N HIS A 155 3.24 19.93 -14.73
CA HIS A 155 4.01 19.80 -15.97
C HIS A 155 4.77 21.08 -16.36
N ARG A 156 4.77 22.11 -15.50
CA ARG A 156 5.40 23.42 -15.73
C ARG A 156 6.66 23.70 -14.90
N LEU A 157 7.30 22.68 -14.33
CA LEU A 157 8.59 22.80 -13.64
C LEU A 157 9.77 22.47 -14.56
#